data_AF-A0AAE9YTJ8-F1
#
_entry.id   AF-A0AAE9YTJ8-F1
#
_cell.length_a   1.000
_cell.length_b   1.000
_cell.length_c   1.000
_cell.angle_alpha   90.00
_cell.angle_beta   90.00
_cell.angle_gamma   90.00
#
_symmetry.space_group_name_H-M   'P 1'
#
loop_
_entity.id
_entity.type
_entity.pdbx_description
1 polymer ?
#
loop_
_entity_poly.entity_id
_entity_poly.type
_entity_poly.pdbx_seq_one_letter_code
_entity_poly.pdbx_strand_id
1 'polypeptide(L)'
;MKTLSKNKPKFAFPLATKVLLTSAVMAFTLGGCQSQHSTEAKNQQASAKLAHMEQARAIARKYLVTDTHIDVPYRLEEAFEDVSEHTAHGDFDYPRAVDGGLNAPFMSIYIPAALEPSGGSKAMADKLIDMVEAMVKDAPNKFALAYSTRELEQNFARGVMSLPLGMENGSPIEGDLANLKHFYDRGIRYITLTHSKANHISDSSYDSERPAGGLTDFGKTLVTEMNKLGVMVDVSHISDDAFYQVMAISKAPVIASHSSARHFTPGFERNMDDDMIKALAKNGGVIQINFGSTFISQSSIDNYNAFKKAREAYMSANKLTQDSPEVEAFQEEYRKKTPFIFATLDDVLDHFDHVVKLVGIDHVGIGSDYDGVGDSLPAGLKDVSTYPNLIAGLLKRGYSEQDIVKILSGNLIRVWQQVEEYAAGH
;
A
#
# COMPACT_ATOMS: atom_id res chain seq x y z
N MET A 1 -12.57 -58.28 -10.69
CA MET A 1 -12.32 -59.49 -11.51
C MET A 1 -13.32 -59.52 -12.66
N LYS A 2 -12.93 -59.08 -13.86
CA LYS A 2 -13.40 -59.49 -15.20
C LYS A 2 -13.00 -58.42 -16.23
N THR A 3 -11.90 -58.73 -16.90
CA THR A 3 -11.39 -58.22 -18.17
C THR A 3 -12.34 -58.49 -19.34
N LEU A 4 -12.26 -57.69 -20.40
CA LEU A 4 -12.29 -58.02 -21.86
C LEU A 4 -12.49 -56.69 -22.64
N SER A 5 -11.52 -56.05 -23.33
CA SER A 5 -10.72 -56.36 -24.52
C SER A 5 -11.45 -56.34 -25.89
N LYS A 6 -10.91 -55.51 -26.82
CA LYS A 6 -10.94 -55.53 -28.31
C LYS A 6 -12.19 -54.92 -29.00
N ASN A 7 -12.15 -54.15 -30.11
CA ASN A 7 -11.25 -54.07 -31.26
C ASN A 7 -11.34 -52.69 -31.98
N LYS A 8 -10.25 -52.28 -32.66
CA LYS A 8 -10.20 -51.26 -33.74
C LYS A 8 -10.22 -51.96 -35.11
N PRO A 9 -10.55 -51.24 -36.21
CA PRO A 9 -9.98 -51.54 -37.52
C PRO A 9 -9.12 -50.39 -38.09
N LYS A 10 -8.15 -50.82 -38.91
CA LYS A 10 -7.16 -50.06 -39.67
C LYS A 10 -7.70 -49.77 -41.08
N PHE A 11 -7.20 -48.72 -41.74
CA PHE A 11 -7.10 -48.66 -43.20
C PHE A 11 -5.74 -48.10 -43.62
N ALA A 12 -5.18 -48.70 -44.67
CA ALA A 12 -3.87 -48.45 -45.23
C ALA A 12 -3.97 -48.21 -46.75
N PHE A 13 -3.22 -47.22 -47.24
CA PHE A 13 -2.45 -47.10 -48.50
C PHE A 13 -3.09 -47.43 -49.88
N PRO A 14 -2.71 -46.70 -50.96
CA PRO A 14 -1.48 -47.04 -51.68
C PRO A 14 -0.61 -45.87 -52.22
N LEU A 15 0.61 -46.26 -52.58
CA LEU A 15 1.75 -45.54 -53.16
C LEU A 15 1.76 -45.63 -54.70
N ALA A 16 2.34 -44.64 -55.39
CA ALA A 16 3.10 -44.74 -56.68
C ALA A 16 3.17 -43.34 -57.38
N THR A 17 4.18 -42.85 -58.11
CA THR A 17 5.56 -43.22 -58.52
C THR A 17 6.13 -42.02 -59.34
N LYS A 18 7.41 -41.62 -59.11
CA LYS A 18 8.49 -41.05 -60.01
C LYS A 18 8.15 -40.09 -61.20
N VAL A 19 8.94 -39.11 -61.69
CA VAL A 19 10.33 -38.59 -61.57
C VAL A 19 10.43 -37.34 -62.51
N LEU A 20 11.40 -36.42 -62.27
CA LEU A 20 12.34 -35.73 -63.21
C LEU A 20 12.53 -34.21 -63.02
N LEU A 21 13.82 -33.84 -63.13
CA LEU A 21 14.53 -32.57 -62.89
C LEU A 21 13.99 -31.31 -63.60
N THR A 22 14.15 -30.16 -62.95
CA THR A 22 14.69 -28.92 -63.57
C THR A 22 15.36 -28.01 -62.53
N SER A 23 16.50 -27.45 -62.92
CA SER A 23 17.42 -26.58 -62.18
C SER A 23 16.83 -25.21 -61.81
N ALA A 24 17.16 -24.68 -60.62
CA ALA A 24 17.19 -23.24 -60.35
C ALA A 24 18.18 -22.91 -59.23
N VAL A 25 19.17 -22.09 -59.59
CA VAL A 25 20.10 -21.37 -58.70
C VAL A 25 19.33 -20.20 -58.06
N MET A 26 19.53 -19.92 -56.76
CA MET A 26 19.92 -18.61 -56.16
C MET A 26 19.47 -18.46 -54.69
N ALA A 27 20.44 -18.08 -53.85
CA ALA A 27 20.35 -17.24 -52.65
C ALA A 27 19.33 -17.60 -51.54
N PHE A 28 19.82 -18.26 -50.48
CA PHE A 28 19.32 -18.03 -49.11
C PHE A 28 20.48 -18.12 -48.11
N THR A 29 21.37 -17.13 -48.16
CA THR A 29 22.21 -16.74 -47.01
C THR A 29 21.78 -15.34 -46.63
N LEU A 30 20.85 -15.20 -45.67
CA LEU A 30 20.59 -13.96 -44.89
C LEU A 30 19.49 -14.16 -43.81
N GLY A 31 19.39 -15.35 -43.20
CA GLY A 31 18.47 -15.61 -42.07
C GLY A 31 19.13 -15.68 -40.68
N GLY A 32 20.47 -15.63 -40.61
CA GLY A 32 21.23 -15.88 -39.38
C GLY A 32 21.45 -14.67 -38.48
N CYS A 33 21.62 -13.46 -39.04
CA CYS A 33 21.99 -12.28 -38.23
C CYS A 33 20.82 -11.65 -37.46
N GLN A 34 19.58 -11.75 -37.95
CA GLN A 34 18.41 -11.19 -37.25
C GLN A 34 18.02 -12.01 -36.01
N SER A 35 18.19 -13.34 -36.05
CA SER A 35 17.89 -14.21 -34.90
C SER A 35 18.94 -14.11 -33.79
N GLN A 36 20.22 -13.99 -34.14
CA GLN A 36 21.31 -13.81 -33.18
C GLN A 36 21.22 -12.47 -32.44
N HIS A 37 20.99 -11.35 -33.13
CA HIS A 37 20.81 -10.05 -32.47
C HIS A 37 19.60 -10.00 -31.54
N SER A 38 18.50 -10.66 -31.91
CA SER A 38 17.30 -10.73 -31.04
C SER A 38 17.54 -11.57 -29.79
N THR A 39 18.44 -12.55 -29.85
CA THR A 39 18.77 -13.45 -28.73
C THR A 39 19.77 -12.78 -27.78
N GLU A 40 20.78 -12.09 -28.33
CA GLU A 40 21.75 -11.32 -27.55
C GLU A 40 21.09 -10.17 -26.78
N ALA A 41 20.19 -9.42 -27.41
CA ALA A 41 19.45 -8.33 -26.75
C ALA A 41 18.57 -8.86 -25.60
N LYS A 42 17.89 -10.01 -25.81
CA LYS A 42 17.11 -10.68 -24.75
C LYS A 42 17.99 -11.16 -23.60
N ASN A 43 19.17 -11.72 -23.90
CA ASN A 43 20.12 -12.18 -22.89
C ASN A 43 20.71 -11.02 -22.08
N GLN A 44 21.02 -9.89 -22.72
CA GLN A 44 21.49 -8.69 -22.03
C GLN A 44 20.40 -8.11 -21.12
N GLN A 45 19.15 -8.04 -21.60
CA GLN A 45 18.03 -7.56 -20.80
C GLN A 45 17.75 -8.47 -19.59
N ALA A 46 17.84 -9.80 -19.76
CA ALA A 46 17.70 -10.75 -18.67
C ALA A 46 18.83 -10.61 -17.64
N SER A 47 20.07 -10.43 -18.10
CA SER A 47 21.24 -10.21 -17.23
C SER A 47 21.12 -8.90 -16.44
N ALA A 48 20.67 -7.82 -17.08
CA ALA A 48 20.47 -6.53 -16.40
C ALA A 48 19.35 -6.61 -15.35
N LYS A 49 18.24 -7.30 -15.66
CA LYS A 49 17.15 -7.54 -14.70
C LYS A 49 17.64 -8.32 -13.48
N LEU A 50 18.45 -9.35 -13.69
CA LEU A 50 19.04 -10.14 -12.59
C LEU A 50 19.96 -9.28 -11.72
N ALA A 51 20.82 -8.47 -12.35
CA ALA A 51 21.72 -7.56 -11.63
C ALA A 51 20.97 -6.55 -10.76
N HIS A 52 19.90 -5.91 -11.29
CA HIS A 52 19.08 -5.01 -10.48
C HIS A 52 18.37 -5.71 -9.32
N MET A 53 17.90 -6.95 -9.50
CA MET A 53 17.25 -7.70 -8.42
C MET A 53 18.24 -8.09 -7.32
N GLU A 54 19.46 -8.48 -7.68
CA GLU A 54 20.52 -8.77 -6.70
C GLU A 54 20.91 -7.52 -5.91
N GLN A 55 21.09 -6.39 -6.60
CA GLN A 55 21.35 -5.10 -5.97
C GLN A 55 20.18 -4.66 -5.09
N ALA A 56 18.94 -4.83 -5.54
CA ALA A 56 17.74 -4.48 -4.78
C ALA A 56 17.66 -5.23 -3.45
N ARG A 57 17.90 -6.54 -3.47
CA ARG A 57 17.97 -7.36 -2.26
C ARG A 57 19.12 -6.95 -1.34
N ALA A 58 20.25 -6.52 -1.90
CA ALA A 58 21.36 -6.00 -1.10
C ALA A 58 21.00 -4.67 -0.42
N ILE A 59 20.33 -3.76 -1.13
CA ILE A 59 19.82 -2.49 -0.58
C ILE A 59 18.80 -2.77 0.54
N ALA A 60 17.79 -3.61 0.28
CA ALA A 60 16.75 -3.95 1.25
C ALA A 60 17.28 -4.58 2.54
N ARG A 61 18.41 -5.29 2.49
CA ARG A 61 19.07 -5.84 3.70
C ARG A 61 19.99 -4.84 4.39
N LYS A 62 20.54 -3.89 3.65
CA LYS A 62 21.55 -2.94 4.14
C LYS A 62 20.92 -1.73 4.82
N TYR A 63 19.78 -1.28 4.33
CA TYR A 63 19.11 -0.08 4.78
C TYR A 63 17.78 -0.40 5.39
N LEU A 64 17.40 0.46 6.34
CA LEU A 64 16.10 0.42 6.97
C LEU A 64 15.00 0.67 5.94
N VAL A 65 14.02 -0.23 5.90
CA VAL A 65 12.77 -0.07 5.14
C VAL A 65 11.60 0.16 6.09
N THR A 66 10.91 1.28 5.90
CA THR A 66 9.68 1.65 6.61
C THR A 66 8.49 1.51 5.67
N ASP A 67 7.38 1.05 6.21
CA ASP A 67 6.07 1.16 5.56
C ASP A 67 5.13 1.84 6.54
N THR A 68 4.47 2.91 6.11
CA THR A 68 3.68 3.76 7.00
C THR A 68 2.26 3.30 7.21
N HIS A 69 1.81 2.22 6.56
CA HIS A 69 0.45 1.73 6.74
C HIS A 69 0.30 0.24 6.45
N ILE A 70 0.13 -0.57 7.51
CA ILE A 70 -0.20 -2.00 7.42
C ILE A 70 -1.27 -2.36 8.47
N ASP A 71 -2.39 -2.96 8.03
CA ASP A 71 -3.61 -3.21 8.83
C ASP A 71 -3.64 -4.56 9.57
N VAL A 72 -2.47 -5.10 9.89
CA VAL A 72 -2.32 -6.33 10.68
C VAL A 72 -3.18 -6.34 11.95
N PRO A 73 -3.22 -5.28 12.80
CA PRO A 73 -3.95 -5.34 14.06
C PRO A 73 -5.44 -5.61 13.87
N TYR A 74 -6.09 -4.91 12.93
CA TYR A 74 -7.52 -5.09 12.68
C TYR A 74 -7.82 -6.44 12.02
N ARG A 75 -7.01 -6.86 11.05
CA ARG A 75 -7.11 -8.20 10.45
C ARG A 75 -7.06 -9.31 11.51
N LEU A 76 -6.13 -9.21 12.45
CA LEU A 76 -5.98 -10.18 13.53
C LEU A 76 -7.11 -10.13 14.55
N GLU A 77 -7.78 -8.98 14.69
CA GLU A 77 -8.97 -8.85 15.53
C GLU A 77 -10.15 -9.61 14.94
N GLU A 78 -10.32 -9.55 13.61
CA GLU A 78 -11.34 -10.31 12.89
C GLU A 78 -11.03 -11.81 12.83
N ALA A 79 -9.77 -12.16 12.56
CA ALA A 79 -9.31 -13.54 12.45
C ALA A 79 -7.84 -13.69 12.89
N PHE A 80 -7.65 -14.15 14.13
CA PHE A 80 -6.31 -14.28 14.71
C PHE A 80 -5.43 -15.33 13.99
N GLU A 81 -4.21 -14.92 13.69
CA GLU A 81 -3.07 -15.75 13.30
C GLU A 81 -1.79 -15.23 13.98
N ASP A 82 -0.83 -16.12 14.27
CA ASP A 82 0.47 -15.71 14.80
C ASP A 82 1.38 -15.19 13.68
N VAL A 83 1.40 -13.87 13.48
CA VAL A 83 2.24 -13.18 12.48
C VAL A 83 3.72 -13.19 12.81
N SER A 84 4.13 -13.72 13.96
CA SER A 84 5.55 -14.00 14.21
C SER A 84 6.04 -15.18 13.37
N GLU A 85 5.14 -16.03 12.89
CA GLU A 85 5.40 -17.18 12.02
C GLU A 85 4.74 -16.97 10.65
N HIS A 86 4.98 -17.89 9.71
CA HIS A 86 4.29 -17.87 8.42
C HIS A 86 2.78 -18.08 8.61
N THR A 87 1.99 -17.17 8.05
CA THR A 87 0.53 -17.21 8.13
C THR A 87 -0.08 -17.69 6.80
N ALA A 88 -1.30 -18.21 6.86
CA ALA A 88 -2.00 -18.67 5.66
C ALA A 88 -2.68 -17.52 4.92
N HIS A 89 -3.00 -16.45 5.64
CA HIS A 89 -3.73 -15.28 5.13
C HIS A 89 -2.98 -13.99 5.43
N GLY A 90 -3.51 -12.90 4.88
CA GLY A 90 -2.91 -11.58 4.96
C GLY A 90 -1.64 -11.42 4.15
N ASP A 91 -1.15 -10.19 4.11
CA ASP A 91 -0.04 -9.72 3.31
C ASP A 91 1.22 -9.48 4.16
N PHE A 92 1.10 -9.58 5.49
CA PHE A 92 2.20 -9.46 6.43
C PHE A 92 2.32 -10.70 7.35
N ASP A 93 3.55 -11.20 7.42
CA ASP A 93 4.09 -11.91 8.59
C ASP A 93 5.60 -11.67 8.69
N TYR A 94 6.18 -12.01 9.84
CA TYR A 94 7.60 -11.80 10.10
C TYR A 94 8.50 -12.49 9.08
N PRO A 95 8.33 -13.78 8.72
CA PRO A 95 9.16 -14.40 7.70
C PRO A 95 9.12 -13.68 6.34
N ARG A 96 7.94 -13.32 5.83
CA ARG A 96 7.82 -12.56 4.58
C ARG A 96 8.46 -11.18 4.70
N ALA A 97 8.28 -10.50 5.83
CA ALA A 97 8.86 -9.19 6.05
C ALA A 97 10.38 -9.24 6.09
N VAL A 98 10.97 -10.27 6.71
CA VAL A 98 12.43 -10.54 6.67
C VAL A 98 12.90 -10.79 5.24
N ASP A 99 12.18 -11.61 4.46
CA ASP A 99 12.52 -11.90 3.06
C ASP A 99 12.48 -10.64 2.17
N GLY A 100 11.53 -9.73 2.44
CA GLY A 100 11.40 -8.45 1.76
C GLY A 100 12.36 -7.37 2.25
N GLY A 101 13.00 -7.56 3.41
CA GLY A 101 13.85 -6.57 4.06
C GLY A 101 13.08 -5.48 4.83
N LEU A 102 11.78 -5.67 5.09
CA LEU A 102 10.98 -4.73 5.87
C LEU A 102 11.42 -4.71 7.34
N ASN A 103 11.56 -3.52 7.92
CA ASN A 103 12.08 -3.37 9.28
C ASN A 103 11.18 -2.56 10.21
N ALA A 104 10.37 -1.66 9.67
CA ALA A 104 9.49 -0.80 10.44
C ALA A 104 8.12 -0.65 9.78
N PRO A 105 7.28 -1.70 9.80
CA PRO A 105 5.87 -1.58 9.45
C PRO A 105 5.12 -0.82 10.54
N PHE A 106 4.54 0.33 10.19
CA PHE A 106 3.56 0.99 11.06
C PHE A 106 2.31 0.12 11.15
N MET A 107 2.05 -0.36 12.36
CA MET A 107 0.82 -1.09 12.68
C MET A 107 -0.33 -0.09 12.73
N SER A 108 -1.24 -0.17 11.76
CA SER A 108 -2.45 0.65 11.72
C SER A 108 -3.40 0.21 12.83
N ILE A 109 -3.65 1.13 13.75
CA ILE A 109 -4.71 1.07 14.75
C ILE A 109 -5.95 1.65 14.08
N TYR A 110 -6.48 0.89 13.12
CA TYR A 110 -7.67 1.25 12.33
C TYR A 110 -8.94 1.19 13.17
N ILE A 111 -9.75 2.24 13.07
CA ILE A 111 -11.02 2.36 13.77
C ILE A 111 -12.16 2.55 12.78
N PRO A 112 -13.11 1.60 12.71
CA PRO A 112 -14.26 1.70 11.82
C PRO A 112 -15.04 2.99 12.05
N ALA A 113 -15.36 3.71 10.96
CA ALA A 113 -16.08 4.98 11.04
C ALA A 113 -17.49 4.85 11.66
N ALA A 114 -18.07 3.65 11.65
CA ALA A 114 -19.34 3.36 12.31
C ALA A 114 -19.29 3.54 13.84
N LEU A 115 -18.10 3.48 14.46
CA LEU A 115 -17.93 3.66 15.89
C LEU A 115 -18.05 5.11 16.35
N GLU A 116 -17.88 6.09 15.46
CA GLU A 116 -18.07 7.51 15.78
C GLU A 116 -19.49 7.79 16.35
N PRO A 117 -20.60 7.41 15.67
CA PRO A 117 -21.94 7.60 16.23
C PRO A 117 -22.33 6.55 17.28
N SER A 118 -21.80 5.32 17.23
CA SER A 118 -22.20 4.26 18.18
C SER A 118 -21.41 4.26 19.50
N GLY A 119 -20.29 4.97 19.55
CA GLY A 119 -19.30 4.91 20.62
C GLY A 119 -18.42 3.66 20.56
N GLY A 120 -17.38 3.64 21.40
CA GLY A 120 -16.45 2.50 21.54
C GLY A 120 -15.13 2.65 20.80
N SER A 121 -14.92 3.76 20.07
CA SER A 121 -13.67 4.03 19.33
C SER A 121 -12.44 3.98 20.23
N LYS A 122 -12.50 4.61 21.42
CA LYS A 122 -11.38 4.56 22.38
C LYS A 122 -11.04 3.14 22.82
N ALA A 123 -12.06 2.37 23.21
CA ALA A 123 -11.88 1.01 23.69
C ALA A 123 -11.35 0.06 22.60
N MET A 124 -11.80 0.23 21.35
CA MET A 124 -11.28 -0.50 20.21
C MET A 124 -9.81 -0.19 19.96
N ALA A 125 -9.43 1.10 19.99
CA ALA A 125 -8.04 1.50 19.83
C ALA A 125 -7.14 0.90 20.93
N ASP A 126 -7.56 0.98 22.20
CA ASP A 126 -6.81 0.35 23.30
C ASP A 126 -6.65 -1.17 23.10
N LYS A 127 -7.71 -1.86 22.65
CA LYS A 127 -7.66 -3.30 22.35
C LYS A 127 -6.65 -3.63 21.25
N LEU A 128 -6.64 -2.87 20.15
CA LEU A 128 -5.71 -3.11 19.05
C LEU A 128 -4.26 -2.83 19.46
N ILE A 129 -4.02 -1.80 20.28
CA ILE A 129 -2.69 -1.53 20.85
C ILE A 129 -2.26 -2.67 21.78
N ASP A 130 -3.15 -3.17 22.65
CA ASP A 130 -2.87 -4.32 23.52
C ASP A 130 -2.45 -5.56 22.70
N MET A 131 -3.04 -5.78 21.53
CA MET A 131 -2.67 -6.86 20.62
C MET A 131 -1.25 -6.68 20.07
N VAL A 132 -0.85 -5.46 19.69
CA VAL A 132 0.53 -5.20 19.24
C VAL A 132 1.53 -5.35 20.37
N GLU A 133 1.21 -4.86 21.56
CA GLU A 133 2.03 -5.07 22.76
C GLU A 133 2.20 -6.56 23.08
N ALA A 134 1.14 -7.37 22.93
CA ALA A 134 1.19 -8.82 23.08
C ALA A 134 2.11 -9.49 22.04
N MET A 135 2.04 -9.10 20.76
CA MET A 135 2.95 -9.61 19.72
C MET A 135 4.43 -9.38 20.08
N VAL A 136 4.75 -8.18 20.60
CA VAL A 136 6.11 -7.84 21.05
C VAL A 136 6.52 -8.65 22.28
N LYS A 137 5.61 -8.84 23.23
CA LYS A 137 5.86 -9.63 24.44
C LYS A 137 6.10 -11.10 24.13
N ASP A 138 5.36 -11.65 23.18
CA ASP A 138 5.40 -13.07 22.83
C ASP A 138 6.57 -13.43 21.90
N ALA A 139 7.03 -12.47 21.09
CA ALA A 139 8.19 -12.64 20.21
C ALA A 139 9.23 -11.49 20.32
N PRO A 140 9.83 -11.27 21.51
CA PRO A 140 10.70 -10.12 21.79
C PRO A 140 12.07 -10.17 21.08
N ASN A 141 12.41 -11.32 20.50
CA ASN A 141 13.58 -11.49 19.64
C ASN A 141 13.29 -11.12 18.17
N LYS A 142 12.01 -11.00 17.78
CA LYS A 142 11.57 -10.66 16.43
C LYS A 142 11.08 -9.22 16.36
N PHE A 143 10.31 -8.78 17.35
CA PHE A 143 9.63 -7.49 17.38
C PHE A 143 10.00 -6.62 18.58
N ALA A 144 9.92 -5.31 18.40
CA ALA A 144 9.97 -4.29 19.44
C ALA A 144 9.07 -3.12 19.06
N LEU A 145 8.47 -2.43 20.03
CA LEU A 145 7.82 -1.14 19.77
C LEU A 145 8.88 -0.07 19.44
N ALA A 146 8.47 0.95 18.69
CA ALA A 146 9.29 2.12 18.42
C ALA A 146 8.46 3.40 18.59
N TYR A 147 8.82 4.17 19.60
CA TYR A 147 8.18 5.41 20.01
C TYR A 147 8.94 6.65 19.56
N SER A 148 10.04 6.48 18.84
CA SER A 148 10.80 7.59 18.27
C SER A 148 11.65 7.11 17.11
N THR A 149 12.13 8.07 16.32
CA THR A 149 13.13 7.78 15.27
C THR A 149 14.40 7.15 15.84
N ARG A 150 14.81 7.58 17.05
CA ARG A 150 15.95 6.99 17.78
C ARG A 150 15.73 5.52 18.12
N GLU A 151 14.57 5.16 18.64
CA GLU A 151 14.26 3.76 18.98
C GLU A 151 14.19 2.89 17.72
N LEU A 152 13.66 3.44 16.63
CA LEU A 152 13.62 2.77 15.35
C LEU A 152 15.03 2.42 14.86
N GLU A 153 15.96 3.38 14.90
CA GLU A 153 17.39 3.15 14.56
C GLU A 153 18.05 2.12 15.50
N GLN A 154 17.76 2.19 16.79
CA GLN A 154 18.29 1.25 17.79
C GLN A 154 17.79 -0.18 17.57
N ASN A 155 16.52 -0.35 17.23
CA ASN A 155 15.92 -1.65 16.93
C ASN A 155 16.54 -2.24 15.64
N PHE A 156 16.68 -1.42 14.60
CA PHE A 156 17.32 -1.82 13.35
C PHE A 156 18.77 -2.27 13.57
N ALA A 157 19.56 -1.53 14.36
CA ALA A 157 20.93 -1.90 14.70
C ALA A 157 21.03 -3.24 15.47
N ARG A 158 19.97 -3.64 16.18
CA ARG A 158 19.87 -4.93 16.88
C ARG A 158 19.32 -6.06 16.00
N GLY A 159 18.88 -5.77 14.78
CA GLY A 159 18.21 -6.75 13.90
C GLY A 159 16.81 -7.13 14.37
N VAL A 160 16.15 -6.27 15.15
CA VAL A 160 14.78 -6.48 15.63
C VAL A 160 13.83 -5.56 14.85
N MET A 161 12.71 -6.10 14.37
CA MET A 161 11.72 -5.33 13.63
C MET A 161 10.97 -4.38 14.57
N SER A 162 10.87 -3.12 14.16
CA SER A 162 10.10 -2.10 14.90
C SER A 162 8.64 -2.17 14.51
N LEU A 163 7.73 -2.13 15.48
CA LEU A 163 6.29 -1.97 15.28
C LEU A 163 5.87 -0.59 15.80
N PRO A 164 6.19 0.52 15.09
CA PRO A 164 5.62 1.82 15.41
C PRO A 164 4.10 1.81 15.17
N LEU A 165 3.37 2.68 15.85
CA LEU A 165 1.92 2.69 15.81
C LEU A 165 1.38 3.95 15.13
N GLY A 166 0.38 3.76 14.28
CA GLY A 166 -0.37 4.83 13.65
C GLY A 166 -1.86 4.64 13.89
N MET A 167 -2.58 5.70 14.26
CA MET A 167 -4.02 5.62 14.45
C MET A 167 -4.75 6.06 13.19
N GLU A 168 -5.49 5.16 12.57
CA GLU A 168 -6.27 5.47 11.39
C GLU A 168 -7.74 5.69 11.79
N ASN A 169 -8.24 6.89 11.51
CA ASN A 169 -9.43 7.52 12.09
C ASN A 169 -9.22 8.03 13.52
N GLY A 170 -9.19 9.35 13.68
CA GLY A 170 -9.08 10.04 14.97
C GLY A 170 -10.30 9.93 15.89
N SER A 171 -11.34 9.16 15.54
CA SER A 171 -12.52 8.96 16.39
C SER A 171 -12.22 8.55 17.86
N PRO A 172 -11.15 7.81 18.21
CA PRO A 172 -10.78 7.52 19.61
C PRO A 172 -10.47 8.74 20.48
N ILE A 173 -10.22 9.90 19.88
CA ILE A 173 -10.00 11.14 20.62
C ILE A 173 -11.29 11.59 21.33
N GLU A 174 -12.46 11.29 20.76
CA GLU A 174 -13.77 11.54 21.37
C GLU A 174 -13.97 12.98 21.88
N GLY A 175 -13.36 13.97 21.21
CA GLY A 175 -13.44 15.38 21.61
C GLY A 175 -12.63 15.75 22.88
N ASP A 176 -11.81 14.84 23.41
CA ASP A 176 -11.03 15.04 24.63
C ASP A 176 -9.52 14.98 24.37
N LEU A 177 -8.80 16.08 24.58
CA LEU A 177 -7.35 16.15 24.41
C LEU A 177 -6.59 15.25 25.40
N ALA A 178 -7.21 14.83 26.52
CA ALA A 178 -6.62 13.82 27.38
C ALA A 178 -6.46 12.46 26.66
N ASN A 179 -7.35 12.15 25.71
CA ASN A 179 -7.22 10.95 24.88
C ASN A 179 -6.07 11.07 23.88
N LEU A 180 -5.80 12.25 23.32
CA LEU A 180 -4.60 12.48 22.50
C LEU A 180 -3.34 12.12 23.30
N LYS A 181 -3.22 12.63 24.53
CA LYS A 181 -2.09 12.31 25.40
C LYS A 181 -2.02 10.82 25.74
N HIS A 182 -3.15 10.22 26.11
CA HIS A 182 -3.25 8.79 26.39
C HIS A 182 -2.69 7.94 25.25
N PHE A 183 -3.12 8.20 24.01
CA PHE A 183 -2.67 7.42 22.87
C PHE A 183 -1.21 7.70 22.48
N TYR A 184 -0.73 8.93 22.64
CA TYR A 184 0.70 9.20 22.50
C TYR A 184 1.55 8.42 23.52
N ASP A 185 1.12 8.38 24.79
CA ASP A 185 1.80 7.63 25.85
C ASP A 185 1.73 6.11 25.59
N ARG A 186 0.66 5.62 24.95
CA ARG A 186 0.50 4.24 24.45
C ARG A 186 1.31 3.95 23.17
N GLY A 187 1.98 4.94 22.59
CA GLY A 187 2.92 4.74 21.48
C GLY A 187 2.44 5.19 20.11
N ILE A 188 1.24 5.78 19.97
CA ILE A 188 0.77 6.35 18.70
C ILE A 188 1.67 7.49 18.24
N ARG A 189 2.09 7.47 16.97
CA ARG A 189 3.01 8.47 16.39
C ARG A 189 2.50 9.19 15.16
N TYR A 190 1.43 8.73 14.54
CA TYR A 190 0.59 9.55 13.67
C TYR A 190 -0.89 9.32 13.96
N ILE A 191 -1.73 10.30 13.63
CA ILE A 191 -3.20 10.13 13.61
C ILE A 191 -3.73 10.63 12.27
N THR A 192 -4.42 9.75 11.55
CA THR A 192 -5.25 10.09 10.38
C THR A 192 -6.54 10.73 10.89
N LEU A 193 -6.79 11.99 10.53
CA LEU A 193 -7.83 12.79 11.19
C LEU A 193 -9.25 12.22 11.00
N THR A 194 -9.50 11.54 9.89
CA THR A 194 -10.73 10.76 9.67
C THR A 194 -10.45 9.57 8.74
N HIS A 195 -11.45 8.72 8.52
CA HIS A 195 -11.41 7.61 7.55
C HIS A 195 -12.50 7.80 6.49
N SER A 196 -13.47 6.89 6.38
CA SER A 196 -14.45 6.81 5.30
C SER A 196 -15.69 7.71 5.47
N LYS A 197 -15.86 8.37 6.62
CA LYS A 197 -16.98 9.26 6.94
C LYS A 197 -16.52 10.47 7.71
N ALA A 198 -17.25 11.57 7.65
CA ALA A 198 -16.96 12.71 8.54
C ALA A 198 -17.08 12.29 10.02
N ASN A 199 -16.22 12.84 10.86
CA ASN A 199 -16.23 12.63 12.31
C ASN A 199 -16.16 13.99 13.04
N HIS A 200 -16.04 13.98 14.38
CA HIS A 200 -15.92 15.20 15.17
C HIS A 200 -14.64 16.03 14.91
N ILE A 201 -13.72 15.58 14.05
CA ILE A 201 -12.45 16.22 13.71
C ILE A 201 -12.47 16.79 12.29
N SER A 202 -12.84 15.97 11.30
CA SER A 202 -12.64 16.27 9.88
C SER A 202 -13.69 15.63 8.98
N ASP A 203 -13.98 16.32 7.87
CA ASP A 203 -14.64 15.76 6.70
C ASP A 203 -13.73 14.77 5.98
N SER A 204 -14.34 13.75 5.36
CA SER A 204 -13.67 12.69 4.60
C SER A 204 -13.77 12.90 3.09
N SER A 205 -12.74 12.51 2.36
CA SER A 205 -12.72 12.43 0.89
C SER A 205 -13.77 11.46 0.33
N TYR A 206 -14.13 10.42 1.08
CA TYR A 206 -15.15 9.44 0.68
C TYR A 206 -16.59 9.89 0.96
N ASP A 207 -16.76 10.93 1.78
CA ASP A 207 -18.07 11.35 2.25
C ASP A 207 -18.56 12.61 1.54
N SER A 208 -19.78 12.56 1.04
CA SER A 208 -20.39 13.67 0.30
C SER A 208 -21.05 14.71 1.21
N GLU A 209 -21.39 14.36 2.46
CA GLU A 209 -22.13 15.24 3.37
C GLU A 209 -21.29 16.44 3.86
N ARG A 210 -19.98 16.24 4.06
CA ARG A 210 -18.97 17.26 4.43
C ARG A 210 -19.48 18.41 5.30
N PRO A 211 -20.04 18.12 6.49
CA PRO A 211 -20.72 19.12 7.31
C PRO A 211 -19.79 20.23 7.84
N ALA A 212 -18.48 19.99 7.93
CA ALA A 212 -17.54 20.97 8.49
C ALA A 212 -16.98 21.94 7.43
N GLY A 213 -17.05 21.58 6.14
CA GLY A 213 -16.30 22.28 5.09
C GLY A 213 -14.79 22.16 5.31
N GLY A 214 -14.32 20.97 5.70
CA GLY A 214 -12.93 20.68 6.05
C GLY A 214 -12.78 20.17 7.49
N LEU A 215 -12.10 20.93 8.34
CA LEU A 215 -11.92 20.61 9.76
C LEU A 215 -13.01 21.26 10.62
N THR A 216 -13.47 20.53 11.63
CA THR A 216 -14.26 21.13 12.73
C THR A 216 -13.39 22.07 13.56
N ASP A 217 -14.00 22.88 14.43
CA ASP A 217 -13.21 23.72 15.36
C ASP A 217 -12.38 22.88 16.32
N PHE A 218 -12.89 21.73 16.76
CA PHE A 218 -12.11 20.76 17.52
C PHE A 218 -10.94 20.22 16.70
N GLY A 219 -11.14 19.86 15.43
CA GLY A 219 -10.08 19.36 14.56
C GLY A 219 -8.95 20.36 14.34
N LYS A 220 -9.26 21.66 14.22
CA LYS A 220 -8.24 22.73 14.14
C LYS A 220 -7.41 22.80 15.42
N THR A 221 -8.05 22.69 16.59
CA THR A 221 -7.35 22.59 17.88
C THR A 221 -6.50 21.34 17.95
N LEU A 222 -7.05 20.18 17.56
CA LEU A 222 -6.36 18.89 17.59
C LEU A 222 -5.06 18.91 16.77
N VAL A 223 -5.08 19.45 15.55
CA VAL A 223 -3.87 19.59 14.71
C VAL A 223 -2.76 20.35 15.43
N THR A 224 -3.11 21.43 16.14
CA THR A 224 -2.14 22.23 16.90
C THR A 224 -1.58 21.45 18.10
N GLU A 225 -2.43 20.72 18.81
CA GLU A 225 -2.02 19.92 19.97
C GLU A 225 -1.20 18.69 19.56
N MET A 226 -1.49 18.08 18.42
CA MET A 226 -0.68 17.02 17.83
C MET A 226 0.75 17.51 17.53
N ASN A 227 0.90 18.71 16.95
CA ASN A 227 2.22 19.29 16.74
C ASN A 227 2.98 19.48 18.06
N LYS A 228 2.36 20.08 19.08
CA LYS A 228 2.99 20.31 20.40
C LYS A 228 3.39 19.02 21.09
N LEU A 229 2.58 17.97 20.95
CA LEU A 229 2.85 16.68 21.59
C LEU A 229 3.87 15.84 20.83
N GLY A 230 4.08 16.09 19.54
CA GLY A 230 4.97 15.30 18.68
C GLY A 230 4.28 14.11 18.02
N VAL A 231 2.99 14.24 17.71
CA VAL A 231 2.23 13.30 16.88
C VAL A 231 2.19 13.85 15.45
N MET A 232 2.63 13.05 14.47
CA MET A 232 2.52 13.41 13.06
C MET A 232 1.04 13.53 12.66
N VAL A 233 0.70 14.63 12.03
CA VAL A 233 -0.63 14.79 11.42
C VAL A 233 -0.65 14.02 10.11
N ASP A 234 -1.61 13.11 9.97
CA ASP A 234 -1.80 12.34 8.74
C ASP A 234 -3.04 12.83 7.98
N VAL A 235 -2.83 13.18 6.71
CA VAL A 235 -3.84 13.72 5.79
C VAL A 235 -4.33 12.70 4.76
N SER A 236 -3.95 11.43 4.86
CA SER A 236 -4.69 10.39 4.15
C SER A 236 -6.17 10.40 4.56
N HIS A 237 -7.06 9.99 3.66
CA HIS A 237 -8.54 9.98 3.80
C HIS A 237 -9.28 11.31 3.90
N ILE A 238 -8.69 12.39 4.41
CA ILE A 238 -9.41 13.65 4.65
C ILE A 238 -9.84 14.33 3.35
N SER A 239 -10.84 15.20 3.40
CA SER A 239 -11.26 15.98 2.23
C SER A 239 -10.21 17.00 1.79
N ASP A 240 -10.27 17.46 0.53
CA ASP A 240 -9.36 18.49 0.01
C ASP A 240 -9.40 19.78 0.85
N ASP A 241 -10.60 20.20 1.28
CA ASP A 241 -10.76 21.38 2.14
C ASP A 241 -10.07 21.19 3.50
N ALA A 242 -10.21 20.00 4.10
CA ALA A 242 -9.54 19.67 5.35
C ALA A 242 -8.01 19.68 5.15
N PHE A 243 -7.51 19.10 4.05
CA PHE A 243 -6.09 19.12 3.71
C PHE A 243 -5.52 20.54 3.67
N TYR A 244 -6.15 21.46 2.94
CA TYR A 244 -5.64 22.83 2.85
C TYR A 244 -5.72 23.58 4.19
N GLN A 245 -6.71 23.27 5.03
CA GLN A 245 -6.77 23.80 6.38
C GLN A 245 -5.66 23.25 7.28
N VAL A 246 -5.34 21.95 7.19
CA VAL A 246 -4.17 21.37 7.87
C VAL A 246 -2.88 22.07 7.43
N MET A 247 -2.67 22.26 6.13
CA MET A 247 -1.49 22.98 5.61
C MET A 247 -1.38 24.42 6.12
N ALA A 248 -2.50 25.09 6.37
CA ALA A 248 -2.52 26.45 6.92
C ALA A 248 -2.22 26.50 8.43
N ILE A 249 -2.62 25.46 9.17
CA ILE A 249 -2.56 25.42 10.64
C ILE A 249 -1.24 24.80 11.12
N SER A 250 -0.87 23.63 10.57
CA SER A 250 0.25 22.83 11.06
C SER A 250 1.56 23.60 11.03
N LYS A 251 2.30 23.53 12.14
CA LYS A 251 3.63 24.12 12.31
C LYS A 251 4.75 23.10 12.21
N ALA A 252 4.42 21.81 12.28
CA ALA A 252 5.33 20.73 12.00
C ALA A 252 5.01 20.09 10.62
N PRO A 253 5.96 19.34 10.02
CA PRO A 253 5.70 18.63 8.77
C PRO A 253 4.60 17.58 8.92
N VAL A 254 3.86 17.40 7.84
CA VAL A 254 2.68 16.51 7.76
C VAL A 254 2.99 15.30 6.90
N ILE A 255 2.35 14.16 7.17
CA ILE A 255 2.42 12.97 6.32
C ILE A 255 1.09 12.75 5.60
N ALA A 256 1.13 12.12 4.43
CA ALA A 256 0.02 11.32 3.93
C ALA A 256 0.47 9.85 4.00
N SER A 257 0.02 9.10 5.00
CA SER A 257 0.54 7.78 5.37
C SER A 257 0.29 6.70 4.32
N HIS A 258 -0.74 6.85 3.48
CA HIS A 258 -1.02 5.96 2.36
C HIS A 258 -1.94 6.69 1.39
N SER A 259 -1.37 7.52 0.53
CA SER A 259 -2.10 8.23 -0.53
C SER A 259 -1.32 8.18 -1.82
N SER A 260 -2.03 8.31 -2.94
CA SER A 260 -1.44 8.23 -4.27
C SER A 260 -1.75 9.50 -5.08
N ALA A 261 -1.13 9.65 -6.26
CA ALA A 261 -1.31 10.82 -7.10
C ALA A 261 -2.61 10.73 -7.92
N ARG A 262 -3.50 11.71 -7.75
CA ARG A 262 -4.79 11.83 -8.45
C ARG A 262 -4.62 11.99 -9.96
N HIS A 263 -3.42 12.36 -10.40
CA HIS A 263 -3.03 12.39 -11.81
C HIS A 263 -3.39 11.10 -12.56
N PHE A 264 -3.21 9.94 -11.92
CA PHE A 264 -3.47 8.62 -12.52
C PHE A 264 -4.89 8.08 -12.24
N THR A 265 -5.65 8.76 -11.39
CA THR A 265 -7.04 8.44 -11.04
C THR A 265 -7.91 9.70 -10.98
N PRO A 266 -8.13 10.44 -12.10
CA PRO A 266 -8.85 11.71 -12.05
C PRO A 266 -10.23 11.61 -11.40
N GLY A 267 -10.53 12.54 -10.49
CA GLY A 267 -11.80 12.59 -9.75
C GLY A 267 -11.87 11.67 -8.52
N PHE A 268 -10.86 10.86 -8.25
CA PHE A 268 -10.81 10.06 -7.02
C PHE A 268 -10.14 10.85 -5.89
N GLU A 269 -10.96 11.51 -5.06
CA GLU A 269 -10.50 12.44 -4.01
C GLU A 269 -9.72 11.78 -2.87
N ARG A 270 -9.75 10.44 -2.78
CA ARG A 270 -8.87 9.71 -1.86
C ARG A 270 -7.39 9.92 -2.18
N ASN A 271 -7.08 10.24 -3.43
CA ASN A 271 -5.75 10.60 -3.90
C ASN A 271 -5.54 12.11 -3.91
N MET A 272 -4.28 12.51 -3.81
CA MET A 272 -3.88 13.92 -3.76
C MET A 272 -3.64 14.46 -5.18
N ASP A 273 -4.18 15.62 -5.49
CA ASP A 273 -3.82 16.32 -6.72
C ASP A 273 -2.42 16.94 -6.66
N ASP A 274 -1.93 17.41 -7.82
CA ASP A 274 -0.57 17.95 -7.94
C ASP A 274 -0.34 19.19 -7.06
N ASP A 275 -1.38 19.99 -6.79
CA ASP A 275 -1.26 21.20 -5.98
C ASP A 275 -1.24 20.87 -4.48
N MET A 276 -1.99 19.85 -4.06
CA MET A 276 -1.87 19.26 -2.73
C MET A 276 -0.47 18.68 -2.50
N ILE A 277 0.08 17.92 -3.46
CA ILE A 277 1.43 17.35 -3.36
C ILE A 277 2.48 18.46 -3.22
N LYS A 278 2.38 19.54 -4.01
CA LYS A 278 3.26 20.71 -3.88
C LYS A 278 3.11 21.43 -2.53
N ALA A 279 1.88 21.57 -2.04
CA ALA A 279 1.62 22.19 -0.74
C ALA A 279 2.22 21.37 0.41
N LEU A 280 2.07 20.04 0.37
CA LEU A 280 2.67 19.12 1.33
C LEU A 280 4.20 19.22 1.31
N ALA A 281 4.81 19.23 0.12
CA ALA A 281 6.25 19.40 -0.02
C ALA A 281 6.74 20.76 0.52
N LYS A 282 6.01 21.85 0.26
CA LYS A 282 6.31 23.18 0.81
C LYS A 282 6.23 23.21 2.34
N ASN A 283 5.32 22.45 2.95
CA ASN A 283 5.24 22.27 4.40
C ASN A 283 6.43 21.44 4.95
N GLY A 284 7.19 20.75 4.09
CA GLY A 284 8.25 19.84 4.48
C GLY A 284 7.77 18.40 4.66
N GLY A 285 6.50 18.11 4.33
CA GLY A 285 5.87 16.81 4.52
C GLY A 285 6.34 15.72 3.54
N VAL A 286 5.69 14.56 3.59
CA VAL A 286 5.97 13.41 2.73
C VAL A 286 4.68 12.68 2.36
N ILE A 287 4.51 12.36 1.07
CA ILE A 287 3.45 11.46 0.61
C ILE A 287 3.99 10.03 0.54
N GLN A 288 3.30 9.10 1.18
CA GLN A 288 3.64 7.69 1.21
C GLN A 288 2.72 6.96 0.23
N ILE A 289 3.29 6.40 -0.85
CA ILE A 289 2.52 5.90 -1.99
C ILE A 289 1.74 4.64 -1.60
N ASN A 290 0.42 4.70 -1.76
CA ASN A 290 -0.51 3.58 -1.62
C ASN A 290 -0.40 2.60 -2.80
N PHE A 291 -0.45 1.29 -2.54
CA PHE A 291 -0.32 0.27 -3.58
C PHE A 291 -1.65 -0.29 -4.10
N GLY A 292 -2.78 -0.12 -3.40
CA GLY A 292 -4.06 -0.69 -3.81
C GLY A 292 -4.42 -0.33 -5.25
N SER A 293 -4.78 -1.33 -6.08
CA SER A 293 -4.91 -1.13 -7.54
C SER A 293 -5.90 -0.02 -7.91
N THR A 294 -7.00 0.12 -7.16
CA THR A 294 -8.00 1.17 -7.37
C THR A 294 -7.49 2.57 -7.03
N PHE A 295 -6.39 2.69 -6.30
CA PHE A 295 -5.75 3.96 -5.94
C PHE A 295 -4.65 4.35 -6.92
N ILE A 296 -4.17 3.46 -7.77
CA ILE A 296 -3.02 3.76 -8.65
C ILE A 296 -3.29 3.57 -10.13
N SER A 297 -4.45 3.03 -10.51
CA SER A 297 -4.76 2.75 -11.90
C SER A 297 -6.19 3.11 -12.24
N GLN A 298 -6.36 4.01 -13.21
CA GLN A 298 -7.67 4.38 -13.76
C GLN A 298 -8.46 3.15 -14.22
N SER A 299 -7.80 2.19 -14.86
CA SER A 299 -8.45 0.97 -15.35
C SER A 299 -9.00 0.10 -14.22
N SER A 300 -8.28 0.06 -13.09
CA SER A 300 -8.66 -0.73 -11.93
C SER A 300 -9.84 -0.10 -11.20
N ILE A 301 -9.83 1.22 -10.99
CA ILE A 301 -10.95 1.92 -10.35
C ILE A 301 -12.20 1.96 -11.24
N ASP A 302 -12.05 2.08 -12.55
CA ASP A 302 -13.19 1.98 -13.49
C ASP A 302 -13.82 0.58 -13.46
N ASN A 303 -12.99 -0.47 -13.45
CA ASN A 303 -13.45 -1.86 -13.30
C ASN A 303 -14.20 -2.05 -11.97
N TYR A 304 -13.65 -1.54 -10.88
CA TYR A 304 -14.27 -1.63 -9.56
C TYR A 304 -15.60 -0.88 -9.49
N ASN A 305 -15.66 0.35 -10.02
CA ASN A 305 -16.86 1.17 -10.04
C ASN A 305 -17.97 0.55 -10.91
N ALA A 306 -17.60 -0.04 -12.05
CA ALA A 306 -18.54 -0.79 -12.88
C ALA A 306 -19.15 -1.99 -12.13
N PHE A 307 -18.32 -2.74 -11.40
CA PHE A 307 -18.78 -3.83 -10.53
C PHE A 307 -19.69 -3.33 -9.41
N LYS A 308 -19.28 -2.29 -8.67
CA LYS A 308 -20.08 -1.70 -7.58
C LYS A 308 -21.46 -1.27 -8.07
N LYS A 309 -21.52 -0.55 -9.19
CA LYS A 309 -22.78 -0.12 -9.81
C LYS A 309 -23.65 -1.31 -10.22
N ALA A 310 -23.07 -2.35 -10.81
CA ALA A 310 -23.80 -3.55 -11.20
C ALA A 310 -24.36 -4.31 -9.99
N ARG A 311 -23.58 -4.42 -8.91
CA ARG A 311 -23.99 -5.01 -7.63
C ARG A 311 -25.13 -4.24 -6.99
N GLU A 312 -25.02 -2.92 -6.89
CA GLU A 312 -26.08 -2.06 -6.34
C GLU A 312 -27.38 -2.15 -7.15
N ALA A 313 -27.28 -2.17 -8.48
CA ALA A 313 -28.45 -2.37 -9.35
C ALA A 313 -29.10 -3.74 -9.14
N TYR A 314 -28.30 -4.80 -9.03
CA TYR A 314 -28.79 -6.15 -8.74
C TYR A 314 -29.48 -6.23 -7.37
N MET A 315 -28.86 -5.67 -6.33
CA MET A 315 -29.43 -5.61 -4.98
C MET A 315 -30.76 -4.88 -4.97
N SER A 316 -30.82 -3.70 -5.59
CA SER A 316 -32.04 -2.87 -5.65
C SER A 316 -33.17 -3.56 -6.42
N ALA A 317 -32.86 -4.14 -7.59
CA ALA A 317 -33.84 -4.84 -8.41
C ALA A 317 -34.44 -6.08 -7.70
N ASN A 318 -33.67 -6.74 -6.85
CA ASN A 318 -34.08 -7.94 -6.13
C ASN A 318 -34.46 -7.70 -4.65
N LYS A 319 -34.38 -6.45 -4.17
CA LYS A 319 -34.62 -6.06 -2.76
C LYS A 319 -33.77 -6.84 -1.76
N LEU A 320 -32.50 -7.04 -2.10
CA LEU A 320 -31.54 -7.81 -1.31
C LEU A 320 -30.66 -6.91 -0.45
N THR A 321 -30.21 -7.44 0.68
CA THR A 321 -29.12 -6.86 1.48
C THR A 321 -27.77 -7.36 0.96
N GLN A 322 -26.69 -6.66 1.32
CA GLN A 322 -25.35 -6.98 0.81
C GLN A 322 -24.89 -8.40 1.20
N ASP A 323 -25.32 -8.88 2.36
CA ASP A 323 -24.91 -10.16 2.94
C ASP A 323 -25.77 -11.34 2.47
N SER A 324 -26.63 -11.13 1.46
CA SER A 324 -27.48 -12.20 0.93
C SER A 324 -26.66 -13.18 0.05
N PRO A 325 -26.93 -14.50 0.13
CA PRO A 325 -26.27 -15.50 -0.71
C PRO A 325 -26.44 -15.23 -2.22
N GLU A 326 -27.55 -14.62 -2.62
CA GLU A 326 -27.82 -14.22 -4.01
C GLU A 326 -26.88 -13.12 -4.49
N VAL A 327 -26.55 -12.15 -3.63
CA VAL A 327 -25.55 -11.13 -3.95
C VAL A 327 -24.17 -11.77 -4.06
N GLU A 328 -23.81 -12.68 -3.16
CA GLU A 328 -22.54 -13.42 -3.25
C GLU A 328 -22.41 -14.19 -4.58
N ALA A 329 -23.44 -14.96 -4.94
CA ALA A 329 -23.48 -15.68 -6.21
C ALA A 329 -23.39 -14.76 -7.43
N PHE A 330 -24.09 -13.61 -7.40
CA PHE A 330 -23.99 -12.59 -8.44
C PHE A 330 -22.56 -12.04 -8.55
N GLN A 331 -21.91 -11.74 -7.42
CA GLN A 331 -20.55 -11.22 -7.41
C GLN A 331 -19.58 -12.22 -8.04
N GLU A 332 -19.66 -13.51 -7.66
CA GLU A 332 -18.82 -14.55 -8.26
C GLU A 332 -19.03 -14.67 -9.77
N GLU A 333 -20.30 -14.72 -10.22
CA GLU A 333 -20.62 -14.84 -11.65
C GLU A 333 -20.13 -13.62 -12.43
N TYR A 334 -20.34 -12.42 -11.88
CA TYR A 334 -19.85 -11.18 -12.46
C TYR A 334 -18.33 -11.21 -12.58
N ARG A 335 -17.60 -11.59 -11.52
CA ARG A 335 -16.13 -11.62 -11.52
C ARG A 335 -15.54 -12.70 -12.43
N LYS A 336 -16.25 -13.81 -12.67
CA LYS A 336 -15.86 -14.80 -13.71
C LYS A 336 -15.92 -14.20 -15.13
N LYS A 337 -16.87 -13.32 -15.42
CA LYS A 337 -17.07 -12.69 -16.74
C LYS A 337 -16.28 -11.40 -16.91
N THR A 338 -16.14 -10.65 -15.83
CA THR A 338 -15.45 -9.36 -15.74
C THR A 338 -14.46 -9.43 -14.58
N PRO A 339 -13.31 -10.11 -14.77
CA PRO A 339 -12.28 -10.19 -13.74
C PRO A 339 -11.85 -8.82 -13.25
N PHE A 340 -11.40 -8.74 -12.00
CA PHE A 340 -10.76 -7.53 -11.51
C PHE A 340 -9.50 -7.24 -12.33
N ILE A 341 -9.32 -5.97 -12.69
CA ILE A 341 -8.11 -5.51 -13.37
C ILE A 341 -7.16 -5.08 -12.26
N PHE A 342 -6.07 -5.83 -12.08
CA PHE A 342 -5.02 -5.47 -11.15
C PHE A 342 -4.07 -4.46 -11.80
N ALA A 343 -3.64 -3.49 -11.02
CA ALA A 343 -2.49 -2.67 -11.35
C ALA A 343 -1.20 -3.50 -11.33
N THR A 344 -0.13 -2.90 -11.81
CA THR A 344 1.20 -3.49 -11.92
C THR A 344 2.22 -2.73 -11.08
N LEU A 345 3.39 -3.33 -10.89
CA LEU A 345 4.55 -2.61 -10.34
C LEU A 345 4.88 -1.32 -11.11
N ASP A 346 4.69 -1.28 -12.43
CA ASP A 346 4.98 -0.08 -13.21
C ASP A 346 4.00 1.07 -12.90
N ASP A 347 2.73 0.77 -12.60
CA ASP A 347 1.76 1.79 -12.15
C ASP A 347 2.20 2.40 -10.81
N VAL A 348 2.69 1.58 -9.86
CA VAL A 348 3.24 2.09 -8.59
C VAL A 348 4.46 2.99 -8.84
N LEU A 349 5.39 2.55 -9.68
CA LEU A 349 6.60 3.33 -9.98
C LEU A 349 6.28 4.64 -10.72
N ASP A 350 5.22 4.68 -11.53
CA ASP A 350 4.76 5.90 -12.21
C ASP A 350 4.31 6.96 -11.18
N HIS A 351 3.72 6.54 -10.06
CA HIS A 351 3.39 7.45 -8.96
C HIS A 351 4.65 8.03 -8.29
N PHE A 352 5.68 7.20 -8.03
CA PHE A 352 6.96 7.69 -7.52
C PHE A 352 7.61 8.70 -8.49
N ASP A 353 7.70 8.37 -9.77
CA ASP A 353 8.25 9.27 -10.80
C ASP A 353 7.52 10.60 -10.89
N HIS A 354 6.19 10.57 -10.82
CA HIS A 354 5.37 11.76 -10.89
C HIS A 354 5.61 12.69 -9.70
N VAL A 355 5.61 12.15 -8.47
CA VAL A 355 5.89 12.94 -7.26
C VAL A 355 7.31 13.50 -7.29
N VAL A 356 8.31 12.67 -7.63
CA VAL A 356 9.72 13.11 -7.71
C VAL A 356 9.90 14.21 -8.75
N LYS A 357 9.23 14.10 -9.91
CA LYS A 357 9.25 15.13 -10.95
C LYS A 357 8.58 16.44 -10.49
N LEU A 358 7.52 16.35 -9.68
CA LEU A 358 6.78 17.51 -9.19
C LEU A 358 7.51 18.27 -8.08
N VAL A 359 8.03 17.55 -7.10
CA VAL A 359 8.50 18.15 -5.83
C VAL A 359 9.89 17.68 -5.38
N GLY A 360 10.54 16.79 -6.13
CA GLY A 360 11.84 16.24 -5.79
C GLY A 360 11.78 15.00 -4.90
N ILE A 361 12.95 14.38 -4.68
CA ILE A 361 13.08 13.08 -4.02
C ILE A 361 12.76 13.09 -2.52
N ASP A 362 12.79 14.25 -1.86
CA ASP A 362 12.72 14.38 -0.40
C ASP A 362 11.31 14.28 0.20
N HIS A 363 10.31 14.02 -0.64
CA HIS A 363 8.88 14.14 -0.31
C HIS A 363 8.04 12.93 -0.70
N VAL A 364 8.65 11.78 -1.00
CA VAL A 364 7.94 10.55 -1.36
C VAL A 364 8.46 9.35 -0.56
N GLY A 365 7.58 8.41 -0.20
CA GLY A 365 7.93 7.14 0.44
C GLY A 365 6.87 6.06 0.25
N ILE A 366 6.79 5.10 1.17
CA ILE A 366 5.99 3.89 1.06
C ILE A 366 4.91 3.80 2.16
N GLY A 367 3.67 3.57 1.72
CA GLY A 367 2.50 3.33 2.57
C GLY A 367 1.60 2.32 1.90
N SER A 368 1.97 1.04 1.93
CA SER A 368 1.46 0.03 1.00
C SER A 368 -0.02 -0.25 1.12
N ASP A 369 -0.57 -0.13 2.34
CA ASP A 369 -1.95 -0.53 2.67
C ASP A 369 -2.10 -2.07 2.65
N TYR A 370 -1.01 -2.81 2.94
CA TYR A 370 -1.03 -4.27 3.13
C TYR A 370 -1.98 -4.64 4.28
N ASP A 371 -2.73 -5.73 4.12
CA ASP A 371 -3.85 -6.13 4.97
C ASP A 371 -5.06 -5.17 4.97
N GLY A 372 -4.98 -3.99 4.34
CA GLY A 372 -6.04 -2.97 4.33
C GLY A 372 -6.91 -2.95 3.06
N VAL A 373 -6.40 -3.49 1.94
CA VAL A 373 -7.07 -3.38 0.62
C VAL A 373 -7.53 -4.71 0.02
N GLY A 374 -7.53 -5.79 0.81
CA GLY A 374 -7.81 -7.15 0.35
C GLY A 374 -6.91 -7.57 -0.82
N ASP A 375 -7.41 -8.43 -1.73
CA ASP A 375 -6.60 -8.90 -2.88
C ASP A 375 -6.31 -7.80 -3.92
N SER A 376 -6.72 -6.54 -3.73
CA SER A 376 -6.56 -5.50 -4.75
C SER A 376 -5.11 -5.04 -4.98
N LEU A 377 -4.11 -5.61 -4.30
CA LEU A 377 -2.71 -5.26 -4.47
C LEU A 377 -2.16 -5.56 -5.88
N PRO A 378 -1.13 -4.82 -6.36
CA PRO A 378 -0.62 -4.93 -7.72
C PRO A 378 0.11 -6.25 -7.97
N ALA A 379 0.15 -6.65 -9.24
CA ALA A 379 1.01 -7.77 -9.66
C ALA A 379 2.49 -7.44 -9.37
N GLY A 380 3.14 -8.30 -8.57
CA GLY A 380 4.52 -8.12 -8.14
C GLY A 380 4.70 -7.35 -6.83
N LEU A 381 3.61 -6.89 -6.20
CA LEU A 381 3.59 -6.22 -4.90
C LEU A 381 2.46 -6.79 -4.01
N LYS A 382 2.39 -8.12 -3.91
CA LYS A 382 1.26 -8.82 -3.27
C LYS A 382 1.41 -9.02 -1.77
N ASP A 383 2.61 -8.89 -1.23
CA ASP A 383 2.87 -9.01 0.20
C ASP A 383 4.21 -8.34 0.56
N VAL A 384 4.50 -8.27 1.85
CA VAL A 384 5.72 -7.62 2.37
C VAL A 384 7.04 -8.28 1.96
N SER A 385 7.04 -9.47 1.31
CA SER A 385 8.26 -10.05 0.74
C SER A 385 8.72 -9.35 -0.54
N THR A 386 7.88 -8.48 -1.10
CA THR A 386 8.05 -7.97 -2.46
C THR A 386 8.67 -6.57 -2.59
N TYR A 387 9.07 -5.90 -1.50
CA TYR A 387 9.81 -4.62 -1.58
C TYR A 387 11.05 -4.66 -2.49
N PRO A 388 11.82 -5.77 -2.61
CA PRO A 388 12.91 -5.84 -3.59
C PRO A 388 12.46 -5.66 -5.04
N ASN A 389 11.20 -5.96 -5.38
CA ASN A 389 10.64 -5.68 -6.70
C ASN A 389 10.51 -4.17 -6.94
N LEU A 390 10.01 -3.41 -5.95
CA LEU A 390 9.95 -1.95 -6.00
C LEU A 390 11.36 -1.35 -6.17
N ILE A 391 12.31 -1.78 -5.35
CA ILE A 391 13.69 -1.29 -5.41
C ILE A 391 14.33 -1.60 -6.76
N ALA A 392 14.16 -2.82 -7.29
CA ALA A 392 14.67 -3.18 -8.61
C ALA A 392 14.03 -2.35 -9.73
N GLY A 393 12.75 -2.01 -9.56
CA GLY A 393 12.02 -1.09 -10.43
C GLY A 393 12.61 0.32 -10.43
N LEU A 394 12.87 0.89 -9.26
CA LEU A 394 13.51 2.20 -9.10
C LEU A 394 14.93 2.21 -9.69
N LEU A 395 15.75 1.19 -9.42
CA LEU A 395 17.08 1.05 -10.03
C LEU A 395 17.00 1.04 -11.57
N LYS A 396 16.04 0.29 -12.13
CA LYS A 396 15.81 0.23 -13.58
C LYS A 396 15.39 1.58 -14.15
N ARG A 397 14.69 2.43 -13.39
CA ARG A 397 14.30 3.79 -13.77
C ARG A 397 15.41 4.83 -13.57
N GLY A 398 16.57 4.41 -13.06
CA GLY A 398 17.77 5.25 -12.94
C GLY A 398 17.92 5.98 -11.61
N TYR A 399 17.11 5.63 -10.60
CA TYR A 399 17.29 6.15 -9.25
C TYR A 399 18.62 5.67 -8.66
N SER A 400 19.34 6.58 -8.01
CA SER A 400 20.55 6.23 -7.29
C SER A 400 20.22 5.42 -6.03
N GLU A 401 21.21 4.69 -5.49
CA GLU A 401 21.06 4.03 -4.19
C GLU A 401 20.69 5.05 -3.09
N GLN A 402 21.22 6.27 -3.15
CA GLN A 402 20.92 7.34 -2.20
C GLN A 402 19.46 7.83 -2.30
N ASP A 403 18.92 7.95 -3.51
CA ASP A 403 17.52 8.32 -3.72
C ASP A 403 16.58 7.24 -3.19
N ILE A 404 16.93 5.97 -3.46
CA ILE A 404 16.17 4.83 -2.97
C ILE A 404 16.18 4.80 -1.43
N VAL A 405 17.31 5.05 -0.78
CA VAL A 405 17.39 5.11 0.69
C VAL A 405 16.46 6.18 1.28
N LYS A 406 16.31 7.33 0.59
CA LYS A 406 15.34 8.36 0.98
C LYS A 406 13.90 7.86 0.90
N ILE A 407 13.54 7.19 -0.19
CA ILE A 407 12.22 6.56 -0.40
C ILE A 407 11.93 5.50 0.66
N LEU A 408 12.92 4.63 0.95
CA LEU A 408 12.73 3.48 1.84
C LEU A 408 12.44 3.88 3.28
N SER A 409 13.06 4.96 3.78
CA SER A 409 12.83 5.43 5.15
C SER A 409 13.31 6.85 5.44
N GLY A 410 14.33 7.34 4.72
CA GLY A 410 14.96 8.62 5.03
C GLY A 410 14.01 9.81 5.06
N ASN A 411 13.04 9.87 4.15
CA ASN A 411 12.07 10.97 4.10
C ASN A 411 11.07 10.93 5.26
N LEU A 412 10.60 9.75 5.64
CA LEU A 412 9.74 9.57 6.80
C LEU A 412 10.48 9.96 8.08
N ILE A 413 11.71 9.44 8.26
CA ILE A 413 12.51 9.70 9.45
C ILE A 413 12.80 11.19 9.59
N ARG A 414 13.11 11.90 8.49
CA ARG A 414 13.26 13.36 8.50
C ARG A 414 12.00 14.06 9.01
N VAL A 415 10.83 13.68 8.49
CA VAL A 415 9.54 14.27 8.92
C VAL A 415 9.27 13.98 10.39
N TRP A 416 9.44 12.73 10.82
CA TRP A 416 9.20 12.33 12.20
C TRP A 416 10.18 13.03 13.17
N GLN A 417 11.47 13.13 12.84
CA GLN A 417 12.46 13.90 13.61
C GLN A 417 12.06 15.37 13.75
N GLN A 418 11.63 16.01 12.66
CA GLN A 418 11.21 17.42 12.70
C GLN A 418 9.95 17.63 13.56
N VAL A 419 9.06 16.63 13.63
CA VAL A 419 7.91 16.65 14.54
C VAL A 419 8.36 16.47 16.00
N GLU A 420 9.29 15.56 16.28
CA GLU A 420 9.90 15.39 17.61
C GLU A 420 10.62 16.66 18.08
N GLU A 421 11.37 17.31 17.19
CA GLU A 421 12.09 18.56 17.44
C GLU A 421 11.14 19.73 17.72
N TYR A 422 10.05 19.84 16.93
CA TYR A 422 9.04 20.87 17.16
C TYR A 422 8.41 20.70 18.54
N ALA A 423 8.03 19.46 18.91
CA ALA A 423 7.44 19.15 20.21
C ALA A 423 8.41 19.44 21.37
N ALA A 424 9.71 19.13 21.24
CA ALA A 424 10.70 19.42 22.27
C ALA A 424 10.91 20.93 22.53
N GLY A 425 10.51 21.78 21.58
CA GLY A 425 10.61 23.24 21.68
C GLY A 425 9.36 23.95 22.21
N HIS A 426 8.28 23.24 22.47
CA HIS A 426 6.99 23.79 22.92
C HIS A 426 6.50 23.09 24.19
#